data_AF-A0A0G1S3N5-F1
#
_entry.id   AF-A0A0G1S3N5-F1
#
_cell.length_a   1.000
_cell.length_b   1.000
_cell.length_c   1.000
_cell.angle_alpha   90.00
_cell.angle_beta   90.00
_cell.angle_gamma   90.00
#
_symmetry.space_group_name_H-M   'P 1'
#
loop_
_entity.id
_entity.type
_entity.pdbx_description
1 polymer ?
#
loop_
_entity_poly.entity_id
_entity_poly.type
_entity_poly.pdbx_seq_one_letter_code
_entity_poly.pdbx_strand_id
1 'polypeptide(L)'
;MREFFIRHDRIIHRLLEILPGFFSWNLILFPYWGIFVIPNAVAYFILVFNLYWFYQSFQIAISAILSHLKIQASINYDWLSDLKPFPDWQKVHHVVIVPTFKEPLYILERTFSSLAGQDLPKKQITVVLAMEEKELEEERISKVETLNKKFAGIFGNLFITVHRLAPGEVAGKASNERYAAVWTKKKLVDELGMDINYLTVTSCDADHKYHPKHFSYLTFKFLDNPDRYRYFWQPAVMFYNNIWELPAITRVPNTFSSIWNLAMLSRKDRLLNTQNYSLSFKLLDEVDYWDPDKIPEDWGLFFKAYYKVGGVEVEPIYLPLHADAAQSTSFWKTLKNQYEQYKRWAWGVSDDPYIIKNYFLTKGVNFWDKTMRIIYVLWSHFMWPVNWFIITIGLTVPVLLNPAFGRTVLGYTVPKLSSYVLTMALAFLLVIIFIDNLYKPKRPEGYPLWRAILTPLEFVLMPIAGFFFSALPSLDAHTRLMLGKYLEYKVTEKV
;
A
#
# COMPACT_ATOMS: atom_id res chain seq x y z
N MET A 1 -18.90 28.85 -0.73
CA MET A 1 -18.49 27.47 -0.37
C MET A 1 -17.28 27.45 0.57
N ARG A 2 -16.12 28.03 0.21
CA ARG A 2 -14.93 28.08 1.09
C ARG A 2 -15.18 28.64 2.50
N GLU A 3 -15.85 29.78 2.61
CA GLU A 3 -16.17 30.37 3.92
C GLU A 3 -17.08 29.49 4.78
N PHE A 4 -17.98 28.72 4.15
CA PHE A 4 -18.84 27.78 4.85
C PHE A 4 -18.03 26.63 5.46
N PHE A 5 -17.07 26.10 4.71
CA PHE A 5 -16.15 25.05 5.18
C PHE A 5 -15.32 25.52 6.38
N ILE A 6 -14.82 26.75 6.34
CA ILE A 6 -14.01 27.31 7.43
C ILE A 6 -14.88 27.57 8.69
N ARG A 7 -16.08 28.15 8.51
CA ARG A 7 -16.98 28.49 9.64
C ARG A 7 -17.54 27.25 10.36
N HIS A 8 -17.73 26.14 9.65
CA HIS A 8 -18.34 24.92 10.19
C HIS A 8 -17.37 23.73 10.20
N ASP A 9 -16.05 23.97 10.24
CA ASP A 9 -15.02 22.94 10.01
C ASP A 9 -15.20 21.71 10.92
N ARG A 10 -15.47 21.88 12.22
CA ARG A 10 -15.67 20.76 13.14
C ARG A 10 -16.85 19.86 12.74
N ILE A 11 -17.99 20.46 12.39
CA ILE A 11 -19.20 19.73 12.00
C ILE A 11 -18.97 19.03 10.67
N ILE A 12 -18.40 19.75 9.70
CA ILE A 12 -18.11 19.21 8.37
C ILE A 12 -17.11 18.06 8.47
N HIS A 13 -16.04 18.21 9.24
CA HIS A 13 -15.05 17.16 9.44
C HIS A 13 -15.72 15.90 10.00
N ARG A 14 -16.55 16.03 11.04
CA ARG A 14 -17.28 14.89 11.60
C ARG A 14 -18.26 14.24 10.61
N LEU A 15 -18.96 15.03 9.80
CA LEU A 15 -19.83 14.49 8.75
C LEU A 15 -19.04 13.72 7.69
N LEU A 16 -17.85 14.23 7.32
CA LEU A 16 -16.96 13.55 6.39
C LEU A 16 -16.35 12.27 6.98
N GLU A 17 -16.16 12.19 8.30
CA GLU A 17 -15.74 10.94 8.98
C GLU A 17 -16.87 9.90 9.03
N ILE A 18 -18.14 10.34 9.08
CA ILE A 18 -19.31 9.46 9.05
C ILE A 18 -19.55 8.90 7.64
N LEU A 19 -19.26 9.70 6.61
CA LEU A 19 -19.57 9.41 5.21
C LEU A 19 -19.13 8.01 4.73
N PRO A 20 -17.89 7.54 4.96
CA PRO A 20 -17.42 6.25 4.44
C PRO A 20 -18.17 5.08 5.06
N GLY A 21 -18.33 5.08 6.39
CA GLY A 21 -19.08 4.04 7.10
C GLY A 21 -20.55 4.04 6.75
N PHE A 22 -21.17 5.22 6.67
CA PHE A 22 -22.56 5.37 6.24
C PHE A 22 -22.76 4.79 4.83
N PHE A 23 -21.90 5.14 3.89
CA PHE A 23 -21.98 4.66 2.52
C PHE A 23 -21.78 3.15 2.41
N SER A 24 -20.73 2.60 3.05
CA SER A 24 -20.45 1.17 3.03
C SER A 24 -21.58 0.34 3.65
N TRP A 25 -22.09 0.72 4.81
CA TRP A 25 -23.22 0.02 5.44
C TRP A 25 -24.49 0.07 4.60
N ASN A 26 -24.81 1.23 4.01
CA ASN A 26 -26.00 1.33 3.14
C ASN A 26 -25.90 0.44 1.91
N LEU A 27 -24.73 0.41 1.24
CA LEU A 27 -24.53 -0.47 0.07
C LEU A 27 -24.56 -1.96 0.44
N ILE A 28 -23.94 -2.34 1.57
CA ILE A 28 -23.95 -3.72 2.05
C ILE A 28 -25.39 -4.13 2.38
N LEU A 29 -26.15 -3.28 3.06
CA LEU A 29 -27.49 -3.63 3.54
C LEU A 29 -28.57 -3.57 2.45
N PHE A 30 -28.35 -2.77 1.40
CA PHE A 30 -29.33 -2.52 0.33
C PHE A 30 -29.93 -3.79 -0.28
N PRO A 31 -29.17 -4.84 -0.66
CA PRO A 31 -29.76 -6.04 -1.21
C PRO A 31 -30.69 -6.79 -0.25
N TYR A 32 -30.49 -6.68 1.07
CA TYR A 32 -31.26 -7.47 2.05
C TYR A 32 -32.59 -6.83 2.43
N TRP A 33 -32.64 -5.51 2.62
CA TRP A 33 -33.92 -4.84 2.90
C TRP A 33 -34.64 -4.47 1.59
N GLY A 34 -33.88 -4.09 0.55
CA GLY A 34 -34.42 -3.67 -0.73
C GLY A 34 -35.18 -4.77 -1.45
N ILE A 35 -34.87 -6.05 -1.19
CA ILE A 35 -35.57 -7.18 -1.82
C ILE A 35 -37.04 -7.28 -1.38
N PHE A 36 -37.40 -6.72 -0.24
CA PHE A 36 -38.79 -6.69 0.24
C PHE A 36 -39.59 -5.52 -0.31
N VAL A 37 -38.92 -4.42 -0.69
CA VAL A 37 -39.56 -3.16 -1.07
C VAL A 37 -39.50 -2.92 -2.58
N ILE A 38 -38.32 -3.11 -3.19
CA ILE A 38 -38.01 -2.85 -4.60
C ILE A 38 -37.16 -4.00 -5.19
N PRO A 39 -37.66 -5.25 -5.20
CA PRO A 39 -36.88 -6.42 -5.61
C PRO A 39 -36.29 -6.33 -7.02
N ASN A 40 -37.01 -5.71 -7.96
CA ASN A 40 -36.52 -5.53 -9.33
C ASN A 40 -35.27 -4.64 -9.37
N ALA A 41 -35.25 -3.55 -8.59
CA ALA A 41 -34.11 -2.65 -8.51
C ALA A 41 -32.90 -3.34 -7.88
N VAL A 42 -33.11 -4.15 -6.84
CA VAL A 42 -32.05 -4.97 -6.22
C VAL A 42 -31.43 -5.93 -7.23
N ALA A 43 -32.25 -6.62 -8.02
CA ALA A 43 -31.75 -7.55 -9.01
C ALA A 43 -30.91 -6.87 -10.10
N TYR A 44 -31.35 -5.71 -10.62
CA TYR A 44 -30.55 -4.92 -11.57
C TYR A 44 -29.27 -4.37 -10.93
N PHE A 45 -29.34 -3.89 -9.68
CA PHE A 45 -28.16 -3.43 -8.95
C PHE A 45 -27.10 -4.51 -8.84
N ILE A 46 -27.48 -5.72 -8.43
CA ILE A 46 -26.55 -6.85 -8.30
C ILE A 46 -25.98 -7.25 -9.67
N LEU A 47 -26.82 -7.29 -10.71
CA LEU A 47 -26.36 -7.62 -12.06
C LEU A 47 -25.33 -6.60 -12.57
N VAL A 48 -25.61 -5.31 -12.42
CA VAL A 48 -24.67 -4.22 -12.78
C VAL A 48 -23.39 -4.33 -11.96
N PHE A 49 -23.49 -4.64 -10.67
CA PHE A 49 -22.32 -4.83 -9.82
C PHE A 49 -21.44 -6.00 -10.29
N ASN A 50 -22.04 -7.12 -10.72
CA ASN A 50 -21.31 -8.27 -11.24
C ASN A 50 -20.62 -7.96 -12.58
N LEU A 51 -21.26 -7.19 -13.46
CA LEU A 51 -20.63 -6.71 -14.70
C LEU A 51 -19.47 -5.75 -14.40
N TYR A 52 -19.65 -4.85 -13.43
CA TYR A 52 -18.60 -3.99 -12.94
C TYR A 52 -17.42 -4.80 -12.38
N TRP A 53 -17.68 -5.82 -11.56
CA TRP A 53 -16.64 -6.68 -11.00
C TRP A 53 -15.90 -7.48 -12.08
N PHE A 54 -16.63 -8.00 -13.07
CA PHE A 54 -16.02 -8.63 -14.24
C PHE A 54 -15.06 -7.67 -14.95
N TYR A 55 -15.48 -6.43 -15.19
CA TYR A 55 -14.63 -5.39 -15.78
C TYR A 55 -13.42 -5.07 -14.91
N GLN A 56 -13.57 -4.94 -13.58
CA GLN A 56 -12.42 -4.75 -12.67
C GLN A 56 -11.44 -5.92 -12.75
N SER A 57 -11.95 -7.14 -12.77
CA SER A 57 -11.14 -8.36 -12.84
C SER A 57 -10.36 -8.45 -14.16
N PHE A 58 -11.00 -8.11 -15.27
CA PHE A 58 -10.36 -7.98 -16.58
C PHE A 58 -9.25 -6.93 -16.57
N GLN A 59 -9.54 -5.73 -16.04
CA GLN A 59 -8.57 -4.63 -15.97
C GLN A 59 -7.35 -5.02 -15.13
N ILE A 60 -7.55 -5.64 -13.96
CA ILE A 60 -6.44 -6.11 -13.11
C ILE A 60 -5.59 -7.14 -13.85
N ALA A 61 -6.20 -8.11 -14.54
CA ALA A 61 -5.46 -9.14 -15.27
C ALA A 61 -4.61 -8.55 -16.42
N ILE A 62 -5.18 -7.66 -17.23
CA ILE A 62 -4.43 -6.98 -18.31
C ILE A 62 -3.32 -6.10 -17.74
N SER A 63 -3.63 -5.29 -16.73
CA SER A 63 -2.64 -4.46 -16.06
C SER A 63 -1.52 -5.27 -15.42
N ALA A 64 -1.82 -6.44 -14.85
CA ALA A 64 -0.81 -7.33 -14.30
C ALA A 64 0.12 -7.88 -15.39
N ILE A 65 -0.43 -8.28 -16.55
CA ILE A 65 0.37 -8.71 -17.70
C ILE A 65 1.28 -7.57 -18.18
N LEU A 66 0.74 -6.36 -18.37
CA LEU A 66 1.52 -5.20 -18.83
C LEU A 66 2.64 -4.83 -17.87
N SER A 67 2.35 -4.79 -16.56
CA SER A 67 3.36 -4.56 -15.53
C SER A 67 4.41 -5.67 -15.52
N HIS A 68 4.01 -6.94 -15.67
CA HIS A 68 4.96 -8.05 -15.74
C HIS A 68 5.92 -7.89 -16.91
N LEU A 69 5.42 -7.60 -18.12
CA LEU A 69 6.26 -7.40 -19.31
C LEU A 69 7.28 -6.26 -19.09
N LYS A 70 6.83 -5.15 -18.50
CA LYS A 70 7.72 -4.03 -18.17
C LYS A 70 8.75 -4.40 -17.11
N ILE A 71 8.36 -5.18 -16.09
CA ILE A 71 9.28 -5.66 -15.05
C ILE A 71 10.36 -6.56 -15.68
N GLN A 72 9.99 -7.49 -16.55
CA GLN A 72 10.98 -8.35 -17.22
C GLN A 72 11.94 -7.53 -18.09
N ALA A 73 11.43 -6.53 -18.82
CA ALA A 73 12.29 -5.61 -19.56
C ALA A 73 13.26 -4.85 -18.65
N SER A 74 12.77 -4.28 -17.55
CA SER A 74 13.57 -3.53 -16.57
C SER A 74 14.58 -4.37 -15.81
N ILE A 75 14.29 -5.65 -15.53
CA ILE A 75 15.26 -6.59 -14.91
C ILE A 75 16.43 -6.82 -15.85
N ASN A 76 16.16 -7.00 -17.14
CA ASN A 76 17.19 -7.28 -18.14
C ASN A 76 17.97 -6.03 -18.57
N TYR A 77 17.42 -4.83 -18.37
CA TYR A 77 18.04 -3.57 -18.73
C TYR A 77 19.27 -3.23 -17.88
N ASP A 78 20.30 -2.64 -18.47
CA ASP A 78 21.50 -2.16 -17.76
C ASP A 78 21.36 -0.66 -17.43
N TRP A 79 20.66 -0.38 -16.33
CA TRP A 79 20.42 0.99 -15.86
C TRP A 79 21.71 1.73 -15.52
N LEU A 80 22.72 1.05 -14.96
CA LEU A 80 23.96 1.69 -14.52
C LEU A 80 24.79 2.21 -15.71
N SER A 81 24.83 1.47 -16.81
CA SER A 81 25.50 1.94 -18.02
C SER A 81 24.83 3.19 -18.61
N ASP A 82 23.50 3.25 -18.55
CA ASP A 82 22.70 4.38 -19.02
C ASP A 82 22.78 5.64 -18.14
N LEU A 83 23.35 5.53 -16.93
CA LEU A 83 23.65 6.70 -16.10
C LEU A 83 24.87 7.48 -16.62
N LYS A 84 25.82 6.79 -17.27
CA LYS A 84 27.12 7.38 -17.64
C LYS A 84 27.02 8.64 -18.52
N PRO A 85 26.05 8.77 -19.44
CA PRO A 85 25.85 10.00 -20.21
C PRO A 85 25.38 11.21 -19.39
N PHE A 86 24.76 11.01 -18.22
CA PHE A 86 24.31 12.11 -17.36
C PHE A 86 25.51 12.67 -16.57
N PRO A 87 26.01 13.88 -16.83
CA PRO A 87 27.23 14.37 -16.19
C PRO A 87 27.12 14.52 -14.65
N ASP A 88 25.91 14.55 -14.13
CA ASP A 88 25.54 14.73 -12.73
C ASP A 88 25.11 13.44 -12.02
N TRP A 89 25.19 12.26 -12.66
CA TRP A 89 24.69 11.01 -12.04
C TRP A 89 25.37 10.65 -10.71
N GLN A 90 26.65 11.00 -10.56
CA GLN A 90 27.41 10.77 -9.33
C GLN A 90 27.02 11.71 -8.19
N LYS A 91 26.32 12.82 -8.49
CA LYS A 91 25.82 13.75 -7.48
C LYS A 91 24.54 13.24 -6.82
N VAL A 92 23.79 12.39 -7.52
CA VAL A 92 22.56 11.81 -6.97
C VAL A 92 22.89 10.95 -5.77
N HIS A 93 22.21 11.20 -4.65
CA HIS A 93 22.42 10.48 -3.42
C HIS A 93 21.10 10.06 -2.79
N HIS A 94 21.00 8.80 -2.41
CA HIS A 94 19.79 8.17 -1.91
C HIS A 94 19.83 8.06 -0.40
N VAL A 95 18.90 8.72 0.28
CA VAL A 95 18.65 8.56 1.70
C VAL A 95 17.57 7.50 1.87
N VAL A 96 17.91 6.38 2.50
CA VAL A 96 16.99 5.27 2.78
C VAL A 96 16.70 5.27 4.27
N ILE A 97 15.49 5.67 4.66
CA ILE A 97 15.06 5.70 6.05
C ILE A 97 14.40 4.36 6.37
N VAL A 98 14.99 3.63 7.32
CA VAL A 98 14.53 2.33 7.78
C VAL A 98 13.95 2.47 9.18
N PRO A 99 12.64 2.82 9.32
CA PRO A 99 11.96 2.81 10.61
C PRO A 99 11.91 1.40 11.19
N THR A 100 12.20 1.29 12.48
CA THR A 100 12.17 0.04 13.23
C THR A 100 11.63 0.25 14.65
N PHE A 101 10.74 -0.65 15.06
CA PHE A 101 10.27 -0.85 16.42
C PHE A 101 10.08 -2.34 16.69
N LYS A 102 11.03 -2.93 17.42
CA LYS A 102 11.05 -4.36 17.82
C LYS A 102 11.26 -5.38 16.70
N GLU A 103 11.56 -5.00 15.47
CA GLU A 103 11.87 -5.99 14.43
C GLU A 103 13.11 -6.82 14.79
N PRO A 104 13.09 -8.14 14.56
CA PRO A 104 14.26 -9.00 14.74
C PRO A 104 15.48 -8.52 13.94
N LEU A 105 16.66 -8.69 14.53
CA LEU A 105 17.93 -8.29 13.92
C LEU A 105 18.15 -8.92 12.54
N TYR A 106 17.80 -10.20 12.36
CA TYR A 106 18.02 -10.89 11.08
C TYR A 106 17.19 -10.29 9.92
N ILE A 107 16.04 -9.68 10.21
CA ILE A 107 15.20 -8.98 9.23
C ILE A 107 15.91 -7.69 8.80
N LEU A 108 16.43 -6.92 9.76
CA LEU A 108 17.23 -5.72 9.47
C LEU A 108 18.48 -6.08 8.67
N GLU A 109 19.18 -7.16 9.04
CA GLU A 109 20.35 -7.64 8.30
C GLU A 109 20.01 -8.03 6.86
N ARG A 110 18.85 -8.66 6.61
CA ARG A 110 18.38 -9.01 5.26
C ARG A 110 18.15 -7.75 4.43
N THR A 111 17.51 -6.74 5.00
CA THR A 111 17.25 -5.44 4.36
C THR A 111 18.55 -4.72 4.04
N PHE A 112 19.44 -4.58 5.02
CA PHE A 112 20.76 -3.94 4.84
C PHE A 112 21.63 -4.68 3.83
N SER A 113 21.58 -6.02 3.82
CA SER A 113 22.28 -6.83 2.81
C SER A 113 21.75 -6.55 1.40
N SER A 114 20.44 -6.34 1.25
CA SER A 114 19.86 -5.99 -0.06
C SER A 114 20.28 -4.59 -0.54
N LEU A 115 20.46 -3.64 0.39
CA LEU A 115 21.00 -2.31 0.10
C LEU A 115 22.50 -2.36 -0.22
N ALA A 116 23.27 -3.20 0.48
CA ALA A 116 24.68 -3.40 0.19
C ALA A 116 24.92 -4.11 -1.15
N GLY A 117 23.94 -4.92 -1.59
CA GLY A 117 23.96 -5.66 -2.85
C GLY A 117 23.51 -4.89 -4.09
N GLN A 118 23.42 -3.56 -4.02
CA GLN A 118 23.06 -2.71 -5.16
C GLN A 118 24.20 -2.57 -6.17
N ASP A 119 23.85 -2.44 -7.44
CA ASP A 119 24.78 -2.20 -8.55
C ASP A 119 25.33 -0.76 -8.56
N LEU A 120 24.53 0.21 -8.12
CA LEU A 120 24.93 1.60 -7.93
C LEU A 120 26.08 1.69 -6.90
N PRO A 121 27.05 2.61 -7.04
CA PRO A 121 28.06 2.85 -6.02
C PRO A 121 27.42 3.07 -4.64
N LYS A 122 27.70 2.18 -3.69
CA LYS A 122 27.12 2.20 -2.33
C LYS A 122 27.42 3.51 -1.57
N LYS A 123 28.44 4.25 -1.99
CA LYS A 123 28.78 5.58 -1.48
C LYS A 123 27.74 6.66 -1.82
N GLN A 124 26.89 6.41 -2.81
CA GLN A 124 25.72 7.25 -3.12
C GLN A 124 24.48 6.87 -2.29
N ILE A 125 24.60 5.98 -1.31
CA ILE A 125 23.49 5.55 -0.46
C ILE A 125 23.83 5.93 0.98
N THR A 126 22.90 6.62 1.64
CA THR A 126 22.87 6.80 3.09
C THR A 126 21.73 5.99 3.67
N VAL A 127 22.04 5.13 4.62
CA VAL A 127 21.03 4.36 5.36
C VAL A 127 20.83 5.02 6.71
N VAL A 128 19.57 5.27 7.07
CA VAL A 128 19.18 5.84 8.37
C VAL A 128 18.36 4.80 9.12
N LEU A 129 18.95 4.18 10.14
CA LEU A 129 18.19 3.32 11.05
C LEU A 129 17.43 4.22 12.03
N ALA A 130 16.11 4.29 11.85
CA ALA A 130 15.24 5.15 12.63
C ALA A 130 14.52 4.33 13.71
N MET A 131 15.02 4.42 14.94
CA MET A 131 14.53 3.63 16.09
C MET A 131 13.60 4.47 16.96
N GLU A 132 12.70 3.84 17.70
CA GLU A 132 11.88 4.53 18.71
C GLU A 132 12.45 4.36 20.12
N GLU A 133 12.44 5.43 20.93
CA GLU A 133 12.91 5.42 22.34
C GLU A 133 12.15 4.39 23.20
N LYS A 134 10.92 4.05 22.82
CA LYS A 134 10.06 3.07 23.50
C LYS A 134 10.61 1.64 23.46
N GLU A 135 11.48 1.32 22.50
CA GLU A 135 12.18 0.04 22.49
C GLU A 135 13.30 0.04 23.53
N LEU A 136 13.47 -1.08 24.23
CA LEU A 136 14.45 -1.24 25.30
C LEU A 136 15.84 -0.84 24.81
N GLU A 137 16.52 0.02 25.56
CA GLU A 137 17.80 0.58 25.16
C GLU A 137 18.85 -0.49 24.87
N GLU A 138 18.90 -1.55 25.67
CA GLU A 138 19.80 -2.70 25.48
C GLU A 138 19.55 -3.42 24.13
N GLU A 139 18.29 -3.62 23.74
CA GLU A 139 17.92 -4.21 22.45
C GLU A 139 18.33 -3.29 21.30
N ARG A 140 18.13 -1.97 21.46
CA ARG A 140 18.52 -0.99 20.45
C ARG A 140 20.04 -0.96 20.25
N ILE A 141 20.81 -0.89 21.33
CA ILE A 141 22.27 -0.87 21.30
C ILE A 141 22.80 -2.15 20.64
N SER A 142 22.30 -3.32 21.02
CA SER A 142 22.72 -4.60 20.45
C SER A 142 22.50 -4.70 18.93
N LYS A 143 21.34 -4.21 18.45
CA LYS A 143 21.05 -4.11 17.01
C LYS A 143 22.01 -3.17 16.30
N VAL A 144 22.22 -1.98 16.86
CA VAL A 144 23.12 -0.96 16.30
C VAL A 144 24.56 -1.45 16.23
N GLU A 145 25.08 -2.06 17.29
CA GLU A 145 26.44 -2.62 17.32
C GLU A 145 26.63 -3.69 16.25
N THR A 146 25.67 -4.61 16.12
CA THR A 146 25.77 -5.69 15.14
C THR A 146 25.68 -5.17 13.70
N LEU A 147 24.76 -4.25 13.42
CA LEU A 147 24.62 -3.65 12.10
C LEU A 147 25.82 -2.77 11.74
N ASN A 148 26.34 -1.98 12.69
CA ASN A 148 27.56 -1.21 12.47
C ASN A 148 28.74 -2.13 12.19
N LYS A 149 28.92 -3.21 12.95
CA LYS A 149 30.02 -4.15 12.71
C LYS A 149 29.99 -4.76 11.30
N LYS A 150 28.80 -5.03 10.76
CA LYS A 150 28.63 -5.66 9.44
C LYS A 150 28.65 -4.67 8.28
N PHE A 151 28.09 -3.47 8.47
CA PHE A 151 27.79 -2.55 7.36
C PHE A 151 28.50 -1.19 7.46
N ALA A 152 29.22 -0.90 8.55
CA ALA A 152 30.02 0.32 8.63
C ALA A 152 31.03 0.38 7.49
N GLY A 153 31.12 1.54 6.84
CA GLY A 153 32.04 1.76 5.72
C GLY A 153 31.56 1.23 4.36
N ILE A 154 30.47 0.47 4.28
CA ILE A 154 29.90 0.05 2.98
C ILE A 154 29.17 1.23 2.32
N PHE A 155 28.24 1.82 3.05
CA PHE A 155 27.44 2.94 2.59
C PHE A 155 28.22 4.26 2.59
N GLY A 156 27.66 5.29 1.96
CA GLY A 156 28.15 6.66 2.09
C GLY A 156 28.06 7.12 3.54
N ASN A 157 26.90 6.90 4.16
CA ASN A 157 26.70 7.08 5.59
C ASN A 157 25.78 6.00 6.15
N LEU A 158 26.01 5.62 7.41
CA LEU A 158 25.08 4.84 8.22
C LEU A 158 24.75 5.67 9.46
N PHE A 159 23.54 6.23 9.50
CA PHE A 159 23.07 7.06 10.60
C PHE A 159 22.09 6.31 11.47
N ILE A 160 22.14 6.59 12.77
CA ILE A 160 21.22 6.05 13.76
C ILE A 160 20.47 7.22 14.38
N THR A 161 19.15 7.13 14.40
CA THR A 161 18.29 8.12 15.07
C THR A 161 17.40 7.40 16.08
N VAL A 162 17.11 8.07 17.18
CA VAL A 162 16.21 7.57 18.23
C VAL A 162 15.13 8.62 18.44
N HIS A 163 13.91 8.29 18.04
CA HIS A 163 12.77 9.17 18.11
C HIS A 163 12.09 9.05 19.48
N ARG A 164 11.97 10.18 20.18
CA ARG A 164 11.16 10.34 21.38
C ARG A 164 9.87 11.06 21.02
N LEU A 165 8.73 10.43 21.27
CA LEU A 165 7.42 10.94 20.92
C LEU A 165 7.17 12.31 21.56
N ALA A 166 6.90 13.33 20.73
CA ALA A 166 6.59 14.67 21.21
C ALA A 166 5.07 14.83 21.47
N PRO A 167 4.66 15.82 22.29
CA PRO A 167 3.25 16.13 22.48
C PRO A 167 2.56 16.46 21.15
N GLY A 168 1.43 15.79 20.88
CA GLY A 168 0.65 15.93 19.65
C GLY A 168 1.02 14.92 18.55
N GLU A 169 2.08 14.14 18.73
CA GLU A 169 2.43 13.06 17.80
C GLU A 169 1.74 11.75 18.17
N VAL A 170 1.45 10.94 17.16
CA VAL A 170 0.95 9.58 17.31
C VAL A 170 2.11 8.62 17.11
N ALA A 171 2.27 7.68 18.05
CA ALA A 171 3.29 6.65 17.94
C ALA A 171 3.12 5.88 16.62
N GLY A 172 4.23 5.67 15.90
CA GLY A 172 4.22 4.92 14.66
C GLY A 172 5.19 5.46 13.62
N LYS A 173 5.14 4.84 12.44
CA LYS A 173 6.10 5.02 11.36
C LYS A 173 6.25 6.49 10.93
N ALA A 174 5.15 7.21 10.71
CA ALA A 174 5.16 8.60 10.24
C ALA A 174 5.99 9.55 11.12
N SER A 175 5.75 9.52 12.43
CA SER A 175 6.44 10.39 13.38
C SER A 175 7.95 10.09 13.45
N ASN A 176 8.31 8.81 13.43
CA ASN A 176 9.70 8.36 13.43
C ASN A 176 10.42 8.73 12.12
N GLU A 177 9.79 8.52 10.96
CA GLU A 177 10.36 8.90 9.65
C GLU A 177 10.54 10.42 9.53
N ARG A 178 9.58 11.21 10.01
CA ARG A 178 9.69 12.67 10.08
C ARG A 178 10.90 13.09 10.89
N TYR A 179 11.04 12.57 12.11
CA TYR A 179 12.19 12.89 12.97
C TYR A 179 13.52 12.54 12.29
N ALA A 180 13.61 11.34 11.74
CA ALA A 180 14.81 10.86 11.03
C ALA A 180 15.15 11.71 9.80
N ALA A 181 14.16 12.12 9.01
CA ALA A 181 14.38 12.94 7.82
C ALA A 181 14.82 14.37 8.16
N VAL A 182 14.18 15.02 9.13
CA VAL A 182 14.59 16.36 9.60
C VAL A 182 16.02 16.32 10.12
N TRP A 183 16.35 15.32 10.94
CA TRP A 183 17.71 15.13 11.44
C TRP A 183 18.71 14.88 10.31
N THR A 184 18.35 14.05 9.33
CA THR A 184 19.22 13.72 8.20
C THR A 184 19.45 14.92 7.28
N LYS A 185 18.44 15.75 7.06
CA LYS A 185 18.57 17.03 6.34
C LYS A 185 19.59 17.92 7.01
N LYS A 186 19.52 18.07 8.33
CA LYS A 186 20.51 18.83 9.11
C LYS A 186 21.92 18.29 8.90
N LYS A 187 22.11 16.96 8.95
CA LYS A 187 23.44 16.36 8.75
C LYS A 187 23.97 16.48 7.33
N LEU A 188 23.20 16.05 6.35
CA LEU A 188 23.70 15.97 4.97
C LEU A 188 23.73 17.34 4.29
N VAL A 189 22.70 18.16 4.50
CA VAL A 189 22.55 19.45 3.81
C VAL A 189 23.19 20.57 4.62
N ASP A 190 22.77 20.75 5.87
CA ASP A 190 23.19 21.93 6.64
C ASP A 190 24.66 21.82 7.16
N GLU A 191 25.09 20.62 7.58
CA GLU A 191 26.45 20.41 8.11
C GLU A 191 27.47 19.97 7.03
N LEU A 192 27.10 19.03 6.15
CA LEU A 192 28.00 18.50 5.11
C LEU A 192 27.90 19.22 3.76
N GLY A 193 26.95 20.15 3.60
CA GLY A 193 26.83 20.97 2.39
C GLY A 193 26.38 20.22 1.13
N MET A 194 25.71 19.07 1.25
CA MET A 194 25.17 18.35 0.09
C MET A 194 24.00 19.13 -0.54
N ASP A 195 23.93 19.12 -1.86
CA ASP A 195 22.84 19.78 -2.58
C ASP A 195 21.56 18.95 -2.50
N ILE A 196 20.55 19.47 -1.78
CA ILE A 196 19.23 18.86 -1.62
C ILE A 196 18.54 18.56 -2.96
N ASN A 197 18.89 19.27 -4.03
CA ASN A 197 18.35 19.06 -5.37
C ASN A 197 18.84 17.77 -6.03
N TYR A 198 19.82 17.08 -5.46
CA TYR A 198 20.30 15.76 -5.88
C TYR A 198 20.05 14.67 -4.83
N LEU A 199 19.33 14.99 -3.76
CA LEU A 199 18.96 14.03 -2.74
C LEU A 199 17.58 13.43 -3.02
N THR A 200 17.46 12.13 -2.84
CA THR A 200 16.16 11.44 -2.74
C THR A 200 16.00 10.84 -1.35
N VAL A 201 14.76 10.70 -0.90
CA VAL A 201 14.42 10.01 0.36
C VAL A 201 13.54 8.82 0.04
N THR A 202 13.79 7.69 0.66
CA THR A 202 13.01 6.45 0.52
C THR A 202 12.43 6.04 1.86
N SER A 203 11.10 5.86 1.92
CA SER A 203 10.42 5.20 3.03
C SER A 203 10.60 3.69 2.88
N CYS A 204 11.35 3.07 3.80
CA CYS A 204 11.76 1.68 3.68
C CYS A 204 11.39 0.88 4.94
N ASP A 205 10.29 0.14 4.91
CA ASP A 205 10.00 -0.80 6.00
C ASP A 205 11.19 -1.74 6.25
N ALA A 206 11.35 -2.12 7.52
CA ALA A 206 12.48 -2.89 8.04
C ALA A 206 12.72 -4.25 7.34
N ASP A 207 11.74 -4.78 6.62
CA ASP A 207 11.74 -6.08 5.94
C ASP A 207 11.86 -6.02 4.42
N HIS A 208 11.99 -4.81 3.85
CA HIS A 208 12.10 -4.64 2.40
C HIS A 208 13.42 -5.18 1.84
N LYS A 209 13.30 -6.05 0.83
CA LYS A 209 14.41 -6.57 0.05
C LYS A 209 14.36 -6.01 -1.37
N TYR A 210 15.32 -5.13 -1.68
CA TYR A 210 15.42 -4.47 -2.97
C TYR A 210 16.01 -5.38 -4.06
N HIS A 211 15.55 -5.19 -5.29
CA HIS A 211 16.24 -5.72 -6.48
C HIS A 211 17.63 -5.08 -6.60
N PRO A 212 18.68 -5.79 -7.07
CA PRO A 212 20.05 -5.25 -7.17
C PRO A 212 20.20 -3.99 -8.04
N LYS A 213 19.26 -3.76 -8.96
CA LYS A 213 19.24 -2.60 -9.89
C LYS A 213 18.31 -1.47 -9.45
N HIS A 214 17.80 -1.51 -8.21
CA HIS A 214 16.74 -0.59 -7.80
C HIS A 214 17.22 0.86 -7.79
N PHE A 215 18.37 1.13 -7.15
CA PHE A 215 18.85 2.52 -7.03
C PHE A 215 19.50 3.06 -8.30
N SER A 216 20.08 2.23 -9.17
CA SER A 216 20.51 2.67 -10.51
C SER A 216 19.31 3.06 -11.36
N TYR A 217 18.22 2.29 -11.33
CA TYR A 217 16.99 2.63 -12.02
C TYR A 217 16.33 3.90 -11.43
N LEU A 218 16.28 4.04 -10.10
CA LEU A 218 15.78 5.26 -9.46
C LEU A 218 16.62 6.48 -9.85
N THR A 219 17.95 6.37 -9.87
CA THR A 219 18.84 7.45 -10.33
C THR A 219 18.51 7.86 -11.76
N PHE A 220 18.32 6.88 -12.65
CA PHE A 220 17.98 7.14 -14.05
C PHE A 220 16.66 7.91 -14.13
N LYS A 221 15.61 7.43 -13.45
CA LYS A 221 14.30 8.09 -13.42
C LYS A 221 14.32 9.48 -12.81
N PHE A 222 15.16 9.69 -11.80
CA PHE A 222 15.36 10.99 -11.20
C PHE A 222 16.00 11.98 -12.19
N LEU A 223 17.01 11.56 -12.96
CA LEU A 223 17.74 12.47 -13.85
C LEU A 223 17.05 12.71 -15.20
N ASP A 224 16.40 11.68 -15.75
CA ASP A 224 15.71 11.71 -17.04
C ASP A 224 14.48 12.64 -17.05
N ASN A 225 13.91 12.91 -15.87
CA ASN A 225 12.68 13.71 -15.74
C ASN A 225 12.98 15.16 -15.31
N PRO A 226 12.64 16.19 -16.10
CA PRO A 226 12.80 17.59 -15.69
C PRO A 226 11.93 17.97 -14.49
N ASP A 227 10.79 17.30 -14.31
CA ASP A 227 9.84 17.53 -13.22
C ASP A 227 10.12 16.65 -11.99
N ARG A 228 11.31 16.03 -11.90
CA ARG A 228 11.76 15.12 -10.81
C ARG A 228 11.45 15.58 -9.38
N TYR A 229 11.30 16.88 -9.14
CA TYR A 229 10.95 17.41 -7.82
C TYR A 229 9.47 17.28 -7.46
N ARG A 230 8.64 16.72 -8.35
CA ARG A 230 7.20 16.51 -8.15
C ARG A 230 6.79 15.05 -8.31
N TYR A 231 7.74 14.13 -8.28
CA TYR A 231 7.46 12.70 -8.43
C TYR A 231 7.72 11.91 -7.15
N PHE A 232 6.86 10.92 -6.96
CA PHE A 232 7.11 9.75 -6.13
C PHE A 232 7.50 8.59 -7.06
N TRP A 233 8.41 7.73 -6.62
CA TRP A 233 8.80 6.52 -7.34
C TRP A 233 8.48 5.29 -6.51
N GLN A 234 7.73 4.34 -7.06
CA GLN A 234 7.26 3.16 -6.33
C GLN A 234 7.62 1.86 -7.05
N PRO A 235 8.27 0.88 -6.39
CA PRO A 235 8.54 -0.43 -6.96
C PRO A 235 7.32 -1.37 -6.93
N ALA A 236 7.48 -2.55 -7.54
CA ALA A 236 6.51 -3.64 -7.42
C ALA A 236 6.66 -4.33 -6.06
N VAL A 237 5.96 -3.84 -5.04
CA VAL A 237 5.98 -4.42 -3.69
C VAL A 237 5.21 -5.76 -3.67
N MET A 238 5.90 -6.83 -3.26
CA MET A 238 5.36 -8.19 -3.20
C MET A 238 5.63 -8.83 -1.84
N PHE A 239 4.60 -9.38 -1.21
CA PHE A 239 4.67 -10.00 0.12
C PHE A 239 5.16 -11.45 0.06
N TYR A 240 6.36 -11.65 -0.50
CA TYR A 240 6.88 -12.97 -0.85
C TYR A 240 8.06 -13.46 -0.02
N ASN A 241 8.65 -12.65 0.86
CA ASN A 241 9.82 -13.07 1.64
C ASN A 241 9.56 -14.33 2.48
N ASN A 242 8.40 -14.42 3.14
CA ASN A 242 7.99 -15.50 4.03
C ASN A 242 6.72 -16.24 3.56
N ILE A 243 6.35 -16.13 2.29
CA ILE A 243 5.07 -16.65 1.74
C ILE A 243 4.86 -18.15 1.99
N TRP A 244 5.94 -18.94 2.02
CA TRP A 244 5.88 -20.38 2.25
C TRP A 244 5.53 -20.71 3.71
N GLU A 245 5.86 -19.82 4.66
CA GLU A 245 5.65 -20.03 6.09
C GLU A 245 4.21 -19.71 6.54
N LEU A 246 3.50 -18.91 5.75
CA LEU A 246 2.14 -18.49 6.06
C LEU A 246 1.15 -19.68 6.06
N PRO A 247 0.10 -19.65 6.89
CA PRO A 247 -1.08 -20.48 6.68
C PRO A 247 -1.77 -20.20 5.34
N ALA A 248 -2.40 -21.22 4.73
CA ALA A 248 -3.10 -21.06 3.44
C ALA A 248 -4.13 -19.91 3.43
N ILE A 249 -4.90 -19.79 4.52
CA ILE A 249 -5.96 -18.77 4.65
C ILE A 249 -5.42 -17.32 4.66
N THR A 250 -4.18 -17.08 5.09
CA THR A 250 -3.51 -15.77 5.04
C THR A 250 -2.58 -15.65 3.83
N ARG A 251 -2.12 -16.76 3.25
CA ARG A 251 -1.33 -16.75 2.02
C ARG A 251 -2.13 -16.20 0.85
N VAL A 252 -3.38 -16.63 0.69
CA VAL A 252 -4.28 -16.19 -0.39
C VAL A 252 -4.40 -14.65 -0.46
N PRO A 253 -4.77 -13.91 0.61
CA PRO A 253 -4.88 -12.45 0.53
C PRO A 253 -3.53 -11.74 0.30
N ASN A 254 -2.41 -12.28 0.79
CA ASN A 254 -1.07 -11.72 0.51
C ASN A 254 -0.62 -11.93 -0.95
N THR A 255 -0.98 -13.07 -1.56
CA THR A 255 -0.83 -13.27 -3.01
C THR A 255 -1.67 -12.25 -3.79
N PHE A 256 -2.95 -12.07 -3.44
CA PHE A 256 -3.79 -11.07 -4.10
C PHE A 256 -3.24 -9.65 -3.97
N SER A 257 -2.74 -9.29 -2.78
CA SER A 257 -2.16 -7.97 -2.54
C SER A 257 -0.89 -7.74 -3.37
N SER A 258 -0.02 -8.75 -3.48
CA SER A 258 1.18 -8.69 -4.32
C SER A 258 0.85 -8.47 -5.80
N ILE A 259 -0.14 -9.21 -6.32
CA ILE A 259 -0.56 -9.07 -7.73
C ILE A 259 -1.32 -7.77 -7.98
N TRP A 260 -2.12 -7.31 -7.01
CA TRP A 260 -2.78 -6.01 -7.05
C TRP A 260 -1.73 -4.87 -7.16
N ASN A 261 -0.74 -4.87 -6.27
CA ASN A 261 0.35 -3.89 -6.28
C ASN A 261 1.09 -3.88 -7.62
N LEU A 262 1.41 -5.07 -8.15
CA LEU A 262 2.03 -5.21 -9.47
C LEU A 262 1.12 -4.63 -10.57
N ALA A 263 -0.18 -4.95 -10.57
CA ALA A 263 -1.11 -4.48 -11.59
C ALA A 263 -1.22 -2.94 -11.59
N MET A 264 -1.29 -2.32 -10.41
CA MET A 264 -1.40 -0.87 -10.27
C MET A 264 -0.23 -0.10 -10.89
N LEU A 265 0.98 -0.68 -10.99
CA LEU A 265 2.12 0.00 -11.61
C LEU A 265 1.89 0.41 -13.08
N SER A 266 1.06 -0.32 -13.82
CA SER A 266 0.71 0.06 -15.21
C SER A 266 -0.39 1.13 -15.26
N ARG A 267 -1.11 1.34 -14.16
CA ARG A 267 -2.22 2.27 -13.99
C ARG A 267 -1.75 3.60 -13.41
N LYS A 268 -0.90 4.31 -14.16
CA LYS A 268 -0.43 5.65 -13.79
C LYS A 268 -1.59 6.62 -13.51
N ASP A 269 -2.75 6.41 -14.14
CA ASP A 269 -3.99 7.16 -13.89
C ASP A 269 -4.52 7.04 -12.45
N ARG A 270 -4.08 6.02 -11.70
CA ARG A 270 -4.58 5.64 -10.38
C ARG A 270 -3.46 5.36 -9.36
N LEU A 271 -2.20 5.39 -9.79
CA LEU A 271 -1.09 5.00 -8.95
C LEU A 271 -0.87 6.05 -7.87
N LEU A 272 -0.93 5.61 -6.62
CA LEU A 272 -0.59 6.38 -5.42
C LEU A 272 0.55 5.67 -4.71
N ASN A 273 1.37 6.42 -3.98
CA ASN A 273 2.50 5.86 -3.23
C ASN A 273 1.95 5.03 -2.06
N THR A 274 2.55 3.89 -1.81
CA THR A 274 2.15 2.92 -0.78
C THR A 274 3.36 2.08 -0.39
N GLN A 275 3.50 1.80 0.90
CA GLN A 275 4.44 0.83 1.51
C GLN A 275 5.92 1.16 1.32
N ASN A 276 6.40 1.20 0.07
CA ASN A 276 7.72 1.62 -0.32
C ASN A 276 7.64 2.64 -1.45
N TYR A 277 8.26 3.79 -1.24
CA TYR A 277 8.40 4.80 -2.27
C TYR A 277 9.61 5.67 -1.98
N SER A 278 10.13 6.26 -3.05
CA SER A 278 11.11 7.33 -3.01
C SER A 278 10.49 8.64 -3.49
N LEU A 279 11.01 9.76 -3.04
CA LEU A 279 10.70 11.09 -3.57
C LEU A 279 11.93 11.97 -3.49
N SER A 280 11.95 13.11 -4.19
CA SER A 280 13.03 14.07 -4.00
C SER A 280 13.03 14.59 -2.56
N PHE A 281 14.21 14.74 -1.95
CA PHE A 281 14.32 15.30 -0.61
C PHE A 281 13.75 16.73 -0.58
N LYS A 282 14.00 17.49 -1.65
CA LYS A 282 13.42 18.83 -1.85
C LYS A 282 11.90 18.85 -1.71
N LEU A 283 11.19 17.91 -2.35
CA LEU A 283 9.73 17.84 -2.24
C LEU A 283 9.33 17.58 -0.79
N LEU A 284 9.98 16.61 -0.14
CA LEU A 284 9.68 16.25 1.25
C LEU A 284 9.87 17.44 2.21
N ASP A 285 10.95 18.20 2.05
CA ASP A 285 11.25 19.43 2.81
C ASP A 285 10.22 20.53 2.51
N GLU A 286 9.91 20.78 1.23
CA GLU A 286 8.92 21.77 0.79
C GLU A 286 7.53 21.46 1.36
N VAL A 287 7.19 20.18 1.53
CA VAL A 287 5.89 19.75 2.08
C VAL A 287 5.86 19.62 3.60
N ASP A 288 6.95 19.94 4.31
CA ASP A 288 7.06 19.78 5.76
C ASP A 288 6.86 18.32 6.21
N TYR A 289 7.53 17.39 5.52
CA TYR A 289 7.69 15.98 5.88
C TYR A 289 6.36 15.21 6.09
N TRP A 290 6.42 14.00 6.67
CA TRP A 290 5.23 13.23 7.06
C TRP A 290 4.45 13.91 8.18
N ASP A 291 3.14 13.72 8.19
CA ASP A 291 2.27 14.21 9.28
C ASP A 291 2.46 13.32 10.52
N PRO A 292 2.92 13.87 11.67
CA PRO A 292 3.30 13.05 12.82
C PRO A 292 2.09 12.60 13.66
N ASP A 293 0.89 13.06 13.35
CA ASP A 293 -0.36 12.77 14.06
C ASP A 293 -1.23 11.71 13.35
N LYS A 294 -0.70 11.07 12.30
CA LYS A 294 -1.43 10.09 11.48
C LYS A 294 -0.85 8.68 11.54
N ILE A 295 -1.74 7.70 11.42
CA ILE A 295 -1.40 6.28 11.31
C ILE A 295 -1.02 5.92 9.86
N PRO A 296 -1.89 6.13 8.86
CA PRO A 296 -1.52 5.95 7.47
C PRO A 296 -0.74 7.19 6.99
N GLU A 297 0.49 6.97 6.56
CA GLU A 297 1.40 8.04 6.16
C GLU A 297 1.48 8.20 4.62
N ASP A 298 1.27 7.12 3.89
CA ASP A 298 1.58 7.04 2.46
C ASP A 298 0.73 8.00 1.61
N TRP A 299 -0.59 7.72 1.53
CA TRP A 299 -1.53 8.52 0.75
C TRP A 299 -1.66 9.93 1.35
N GLY A 300 -1.58 10.04 2.67
CA GLY A 300 -1.54 11.31 3.39
C GLY A 300 -0.43 12.22 2.86
N LEU A 301 0.81 11.72 2.77
CA LEU A 301 1.95 12.47 2.24
C LEU A 301 1.74 12.86 0.77
N PHE A 302 1.24 11.95 -0.07
CA PHE A 302 0.97 12.29 -1.48
C PHE A 302 -0.07 13.39 -1.63
N PHE A 303 -1.20 13.30 -0.94
CA PHE A 303 -2.24 14.33 -1.03
C PHE A 303 -1.79 15.64 -0.39
N LYS A 304 -1.00 15.59 0.70
CA LYS A 304 -0.35 16.77 1.28
C LYS A 304 0.54 17.46 0.25
N ALA A 305 1.40 16.71 -0.44
CA ALA A 305 2.25 17.24 -1.49
C ALA A 305 1.42 17.78 -2.67
N TYR A 306 0.49 16.98 -3.17
CA TYR A 306 -0.38 17.31 -4.30
C TYR A 306 -1.13 18.63 -4.09
N TYR A 307 -1.74 18.83 -2.92
CA TYR A 307 -2.48 20.06 -2.63
C TYR A 307 -1.58 21.24 -2.27
N LYS A 308 -0.37 21.01 -1.75
CA LYS A 308 0.54 22.10 -1.38
C LYS A 308 1.27 22.67 -2.59
N VAL A 309 1.80 21.79 -3.47
CA VAL A 309 2.69 22.22 -4.55
C VAL A 309 2.11 22.01 -5.94
N GLY A 310 1.14 21.11 -6.13
CA GLY A 310 0.54 20.78 -7.43
C GLY A 310 1.46 19.96 -8.35
N GLY A 311 0.86 19.33 -9.37
CA GLY A 311 1.59 18.56 -10.39
C GLY A 311 2.33 17.34 -9.86
N VAL A 312 1.88 16.80 -8.72
CA VAL A 312 2.51 15.65 -8.08
C VAL A 312 1.99 14.35 -8.68
N GLU A 313 2.91 13.48 -9.08
CA GLU A 313 2.61 12.20 -9.73
C GLU A 313 3.39 11.05 -9.13
N VAL A 314 2.93 9.82 -9.38
CA VAL A 314 3.67 8.60 -9.03
C VAL A 314 4.16 7.92 -10.29
N GLU A 315 5.47 7.69 -10.36
CA GLU A 315 6.10 6.93 -11.42
C GLU A 315 6.52 5.54 -10.92
N PRO A 316 6.14 4.46 -11.62
CA PRO A 316 6.55 3.12 -11.24
C PRO A 316 8.04 2.88 -11.51
N ILE A 317 8.72 2.27 -10.55
CA ILE A 317 9.95 1.51 -10.76
C ILE A 317 9.51 0.08 -11.07
N TYR A 318 9.58 -0.34 -12.33
CA TYR A 318 9.23 -1.71 -12.73
C TYR A 318 10.29 -2.73 -12.30
N LEU A 319 10.60 -2.80 -11.01
CA LEU A 319 11.44 -3.85 -10.41
C LEU A 319 10.74 -4.40 -9.17
N PRO A 320 10.90 -5.71 -8.89
CA PRO A 320 10.34 -6.32 -7.70
C PRO A 320 11.02 -5.78 -6.44
N LEU A 321 10.22 -5.56 -5.41
CA LEU A 321 10.65 -5.37 -4.04
C LEU A 321 9.91 -6.39 -3.18
N HIS A 322 10.64 -7.22 -2.44
CA HIS A 322 10.00 -8.24 -1.61
C HIS A 322 9.86 -7.75 -0.17
N ALA A 323 8.69 -7.96 0.42
CA ALA A 323 8.34 -7.66 1.80
C ALA A 323 7.85 -8.94 2.52
N ASP A 324 7.83 -8.92 3.85
CA ASP A 324 7.19 -9.96 4.64
C ASP A 324 5.67 -9.74 4.66
N ALA A 325 4.93 -10.83 4.51
CA ALA A 325 3.54 -10.89 4.92
C ALA A 325 3.45 -10.95 6.45
N ALA A 326 2.33 -10.47 7.01
CA ALA A 326 2.10 -10.56 8.46
C ALA A 326 2.13 -12.01 8.95
N GLN A 327 3.15 -12.35 9.73
CA GLN A 327 3.35 -13.66 10.35
C GLN A 327 3.61 -13.47 11.85
N SER A 328 3.21 -14.45 12.65
CA SER A 328 3.50 -14.49 14.08
C SER A 328 3.85 -15.92 14.50
N THR A 329 4.18 -16.10 15.78
CA THR A 329 4.66 -17.34 16.40
C THR A 329 3.66 -18.51 16.36
N SER A 330 2.36 -18.28 16.11
CA SER A 330 1.36 -19.34 16.02
C SER A 330 0.29 -19.03 14.99
N PHE A 331 -0.41 -20.06 14.51
CA PHE A 331 -1.50 -19.94 13.53
C PHE A 331 -2.51 -18.84 13.91
N TRP A 332 -3.06 -18.89 15.13
CA TRP A 332 -4.06 -17.91 15.59
C TRP A 332 -3.49 -16.50 15.74
N LYS A 333 -2.25 -16.37 16.20
CA LYS A 333 -1.60 -15.06 16.28
C LYS A 333 -1.35 -14.49 14.88
N THR A 334 -0.98 -15.32 13.90
CA THR A 334 -0.82 -14.91 12.49
C THR A 334 -2.15 -14.40 11.92
N LEU A 335 -3.27 -15.09 12.16
CA LEU A 335 -4.58 -14.61 11.72
C LEU A 335 -4.91 -13.23 12.33
N LYS A 336 -4.68 -13.08 13.64
CA LYS A 336 -4.90 -11.80 14.33
C LYS A 336 -3.98 -10.70 13.80
N ASN A 337 -2.71 -11.01 13.56
CA ASN A 337 -1.73 -10.05 13.02
C ASN A 337 -2.14 -9.57 11.61
N GLN A 338 -2.58 -10.49 10.75
CA GLN A 338 -3.11 -10.18 9.42
C GLN A 338 -4.36 -9.27 9.50
N TYR A 339 -5.31 -9.60 10.38
CA TYR A 339 -6.51 -8.79 10.58
C TYR A 339 -6.17 -7.36 11.01
N GLU A 340 -5.29 -7.21 12.01
CA GLU A 340 -4.88 -5.90 12.49
C GLU A 340 -4.11 -5.10 11.42
N GLN A 341 -3.26 -5.75 10.62
CA GLN A 341 -2.56 -5.10 9.50
C GLN A 341 -3.54 -4.51 8.49
N TYR A 342 -4.52 -5.29 8.04
CA TYR A 342 -5.49 -4.84 7.03
C TYR A 342 -6.45 -3.79 7.58
N LYS A 343 -6.80 -3.87 8.87
CA LYS A 343 -7.57 -2.83 9.53
C LYS A 343 -6.80 -1.50 9.59
N ARG A 344 -5.48 -1.53 9.81
CA ARG A 344 -4.63 -0.33 9.74
C ARG A 344 -4.56 0.25 8.33
N TRP A 345 -4.46 -0.59 7.30
CA TRP A 345 -4.50 -0.12 5.92
C TRP A 345 -5.85 0.49 5.56
N ALA A 346 -6.95 -0.16 5.94
CA ALA A 346 -8.29 0.36 5.72
C ALA A 346 -8.60 1.61 6.56
N TRP A 347 -7.84 1.86 7.64
CA TRP A 347 -7.89 3.12 8.36
C TRP A 347 -7.42 4.32 7.51
N GLY A 348 -6.80 4.10 6.35
CA GLY A 348 -6.56 5.12 5.32
C GLY A 348 -7.79 5.96 4.98
N VAL A 349 -9.00 5.43 5.21
CA VAL A 349 -10.26 6.17 5.13
C VAL A 349 -10.31 7.43 6.04
N SER A 350 -9.46 7.51 7.08
CA SER A 350 -9.32 8.70 7.92
C SER A 350 -8.73 9.90 7.18
N ASP A 351 -8.11 9.71 6.01
CA ASP A 351 -7.61 10.80 5.17
C ASP A 351 -8.71 11.43 4.30
N ASP A 352 -9.85 10.75 4.09
CA ASP A 352 -10.94 11.24 3.24
C ASP A 352 -11.42 12.64 3.64
N PRO A 353 -11.65 12.97 4.92
CA PRO A 353 -12.03 14.32 5.33
C PRO A 353 -11.01 15.38 4.91
N TYR A 354 -9.71 15.07 5.03
CA TYR A 354 -8.65 15.99 4.61
C TYR A 354 -8.65 16.17 3.08
N ILE A 355 -8.73 15.08 2.32
CA ILE A 355 -8.70 15.10 0.86
C ILE A 355 -9.92 15.84 0.30
N ILE A 356 -11.11 15.56 0.82
CA ILE A 356 -12.37 16.20 0.41
C ILE A 356 -12.34 17.70 0.76
N LYS A 357 -11.88 18.08 1.95
CA LYS A 357 -11.78 19.51 2.31
C LYS A 357 -10.82 20.24 1.36
N ASN A 358 -9.62 19.70 1.13
CA ASN A 358 -8.63 20.36 0.27
C ASN A 358 -9.07 20.44 -1.20
N TYR A 359 -9.88 19.52 -1.70
CA TYR A 359 -10.50 19.64 -3.02
C TYR A 359 -11.25 20.97 -3.22
N PHE A 360 -11.92 21.47 -2.16
CA PHE A 360 -12.65 22.74 -2.18
C PHE A 360 -11.82 23.94 -1.71
N LEU A 361 -10.86 23.72 -0.81
CA LEU A 361 -10.09 24.80 -0.18
C LEU A 361 -8.86 25.23 -1.01
N THR A 362 -8.25 24.28 -1.72
CA THR A 362 -7.02 24.51 -2.49
C THR A 362 -7.33 25.11 -3.86
N LYS A 363 -6.64 26.21 -4.19
CA LYS A 363 -6.72 26.90 -5.48
C LYS A 363 -5.48 26.55 -6.33
N GLY A 364 -5.59 26.74 -7.65
CA GLY A 364 -4.45 26.56 -8.57
C GLY A 364 -4.22 25.13 -9.04
N VAL A 365 -4.93 24.15 -8.49
CA VAL A 365 -4.89 22.76 -8.96
C VAL A 365 -5.92 22.54 -10.07
N ASN A 366 -5.55 21.83 -11.14
CA ASN A 366 -6.42 21.52 -12.27
C ASN A 366 -7.68 20.78 -11.81
N PHE A 367 -8.85 21.26 -12.25
CA PHE A 367 -10.14 20.73 -11.82
C PHE A 367 -10.36 19.26 -12.15
N TRP A 368 -10.02 18.83 -13.37
CA TRP A 368 -10.25 17.47 -13.82
C TRP A 368 -9.32 16.50 -13.11
N ASP A 369 -8.05 16.87 -12.97
CA ASP A 369 -7.05 16.08 -12.24
C ASP A 369 -7.47 15.85 -10.78
N LYS A 370 -7.79 16.93 -10.03
CA LYS A 370 -8.25 16.78 -8.64
C LYS A 370 -9.57 16.01 -8.53
N THR A 371 -10.47 16.15 -9.51
CA THR A 371 -11.78 15.47 -9.52
C THR A 371 -11.62 13.98 -9.80
N MET A 372 -10.71 13.58 -10.68
CA MET A 372 -10.44 12.17 -10.93
C MET A 372 -9.74 11.50 -9.76
N ARG A 373 -8.81 12.19 -9.11
CA ARG A 373 -8.13 11.68 -7.90
C ARG A 373 -9.09 11.47 -6.74
N ILE A 374 -9.94 12.45 -6.43
CA ILE A 374 -10.92 12.30 -5.36
C ILE A 374 -11.95 11.19 -5.66
N ILE A 375 -12.42 11.09 -6.90
CA ILE A 375 -13.32 10.00 -7.30
C ILE A 375 -12.64 8.65 -7.11
N TYR A 376 -11.38 8.52 -7.51
CA TYR A 376 -10.62 7.29 -7.33
C TYR A 376 -10.41 6.93 -5.85
N VAL A 377 -10.00 7.90 -5.01
CA VAL A 377 -9.80 7.66 -3.57
C VAL A 377 -11.09 7.19 -2.91
N LEU A 378 -12.19 7.93 -3.10
CA LEU A 378 -13.47 7.59 -2.50
C LEU A 378 -13.98 6.25 -3.01
N TRP A 379 -13.84 5.99 -4.32
CA TRP A 379 -14.17 4.69 -4.89
C TRP A 379 -13.34 3.56 -4.26
N SER A 380 -12.03 3.74 -4.14
CA SER A 380 -11.11 2.75 -3.58
C SER A 380 -11.44 2.43 -2.13
N HIS A 381 -11.56 3.46 -1.29
CA HIS A 381 -11.91 3.28 0.13
C HIS A 381 -13.32 2.71 0.31
N PHE A 382 -14.34 3.26 -0.37
CA PHE A 382 -15.73 2.90 -0.10
C PHE A 382 -16.07 1.50 -0.61
N MET A 383 -15.48 1.08 -1.73
CA MET A 383 -15.73 -0.24 -2.31
C MET A 383 -15.00 -1.37 -1.58
N TRP A 384 -13.90 -1.08 -0.85
CA TRP A 384 -13.10 -2.10 -0.17
C TRP A 384 -13.96 -3.02 0.75
N PRO A 385 -14.71 -2.51 1.73
CA PRO A 385 -15.55 -3.38 2.57
C PRO A 385 -16.76 -3.94 1.83
N VAL A 386 -17.21 -3.31 0.74
CA VAL A 386 -18.48 -3.59 0.07
C VAL A 386 -18.38 -4.75 -0.91
N ASN A 387 -17.29 -4.82 -1.69
CA ASN A 387 -17.14 -5.75 -2.81
C ASN A 387 -17.47 -7.19 -2.42
N TRP A 388 -16.92 -7.67 -1.31
CA TRP A 388 -17.10 -9.05 -0.87
C TRP A 388 -18.57 -9.42 -0.62
N PHE A 389 -19.32 -8.56 0.08
CA PHE A 389 -20.71 -8.83 0.44
C PHE A 389 -21.59 -8.95 -0.81
N ILE A 390 -21.44 -8.01 -1.75
CA ILE A 390 -22.28 -8.00 -2.95
C ILE A 390 -21.96 -9.20 -3.85
N ILE A 391 -20.68 -9.52 -4.05
CA ILE A 391 -20.25 -10.61 -4.95
C ILE A 391 -20.58 -11.98 -4.35
N THR A 392 -20.29 -12.17 -3.06
CA THR A 392 -20.32 -13.50 -2.44
C THR A 392 -21.71 -13.88 -1.97
N ILE A 393 -22.45 -12.94 -1.38
CA ILE A 393 -23.76 -13.21 -0.77
C ILE A 393 -24.89 -12.31 -1.26
N GLY A 394 -24.59 -11.32 -2.10
CA GLY A 394 -25.56 -10.34 -2.60
C GLY A 394 -26.65 -10.94 -3.48
N LEU A 395 -26.44 -12.11 -4.08
CA LEU A 395 -27.50 -12.84 -4.82
C LEU A 395 -28.23 -13.85 -3.95
N THR A 396 -27.46 -14.73 -3.31
CA THR A 396 -27.99 -15.92 -2.64
C THR A 396 -28.90 -15.54 -1.49
N VAL A 397 -28.48 -14.58 -0.66
CA VAL A 397 -29.24 -14.22 0.53
C VAL A 397 -30.54 -13.48 0.18
N PRO A 398 -30.57 -12.45 -0.69
CA PRO A 398 -31.84 -11.80 -1.05
C PRO A 398 -32.88 -12.74 -1.65
N VAL A 399 -32.49 -13.68 -2.53
CA VAL A 399 -33.42 -14.65 -3.12
C VAL A 399 -33.99 -15.60 -2.04
N LEU A 400 -33.18 -15.98 -1.05
CA LEU A 400 -33.64 -16.78 0.09
C LEU A 400 -34.58 -15.98 1.01
N LEU A 401 -34.31 -14.69 1.20
CA LEU A 401 -35.12 -13.79 2.03
C LEU A 401 -36.49 -13.50 1.39
N ASN A 402 -36.58 -13.45 0.07
CA ASN A 402 -37.85 -13.27 -0.66
C ASN A 402 -38.09 -14.40 -1.68
N PRO A 403 -38.63 -15.55 -1.24
CA PRO A 403 -38.94 -16.68 -2.13
C PRO A 403 -39.97 -16.35 -3.22
N ALA A 404 -40.86 -15.37 -2.98
CA ALA A 404 -41.82 -14.92 -3.98
C ALA A 404 -41.12 -14.25 -5.16
N PHE A 405 -40.11 -13.42 -4.90
CA PHE A 405 -39.26 -12.86 -5.94
C PHE A 405 -38.50 -13.95 -6.72
N GLY A 406 -37.97 -14.97 -6.03
CA GLY A 406 -37.26 -16.09 -6.65
C GLY A 406 -38.08 -16.88 -7.69
N ARG A 407 -39.43 -16.83 -7.61
CA ARG A 407 -40.35 -17.45 -8.57
C ARG A 407 -40.65 -16.58 -9.80
N THR A 408 -40.19 -15.33 -9.80
CA THR A 408 -40.35 -14.43 -10.96
C THR A 408 -39.32 -14.74 -12.05
N VAL A 409 -39.58 -14.30 -13.28
CA VAL A 409 -38.62 -14.41 -14.39
C VAL A 409 -37.29 -13.75 -14.03
N LEU A 410 -37.34 -12.57 -13.41
CA LEU A 410 -36.15 -11.82 -13.02
C LEU A 410 -35.38 -12.55 -11.90
N GLY A 411 -36.08 -13.01 -10.87
CA GLY A 411 -35.49 -13.76 -9.75
C GLY A 411 -34.90 -15.10 -10.16
N TYR A 412 -35.38 -15.71 -11.25
CA TYR A 412 -34.79 -16.91 -11.83
C TYR A 412 -33.59 -16.61 -12.75
N THR A 413 -33.68 -15.56 -13.56
CA THR A 413 -32.71 -15.27 -14.63
C THR A 413 -31.46 -14.54 -14.12
N VAL A 414 -31.61 -13.56 -13.22
CA VAL A 414 -30.50 -12.73 -12.73
C VAL A 414 -29.44 -13.54 -11.97
N PRO A 415 -29.79 -14.49 -11.08
CA PRO A 415 -28.78 -15.33 -10.44
C PRO A 415 -28.00 -16.19 -11.43
N LYS A 416 -28.67 -16.73 -12.47
CA LYS A 416 -27.99 -17.52 -13.52
C LYS A 416 -27.03 -16.68 -14.34
N LEU A 417 -27.48 -15.51 -14.79
CA LEU A 417 -26.65 -14.59 -15.57
C LEU A 417 -25.45 -14.11 -14.75
N SER A 418 -25.69 -13.78 -13.48
CA SER A 418 -24.63 -13.38 -12.57
C SER A 418 -23.62 -14.51 -12.31
N SER A 419 -24.10 -15.74 -12.08
CA SER A 419 -23.23 -16.91 -11.96
C SER A 419 -22.38 -17.09 -13.21
N TYR A 420 -22.96 -16.97 -14.41
CA TYR A 420 -22.21 -17.06 -15.67
C TYR A 420 -21.13 -15.98 -15.78
N VAL A 421 -21.46 -14.71 -15.49
CA VAL A 421 -20.51 -13.60 -15.51
C VAL A 421 -19.36 -13.82 -14.52
N LEU A 422 -19.66 -14.24 -13.28
CA LEU A 422 -18.65 -14.52 -12.27
C LEU A 422 -17.79 -15.75 -12.63
N THR A 423 -18.38 -16.78 -13.23
CA THR A 423 -17.62 -17.92 -13.76
C THR A 423 -16.66 -17.49 -14.86
N MET A 424 -17.06 -16.61 -15.78
CA MET A 424 -16.14 -16.06 -16.77
C MET A 424 -15.02 -15.23 -16.12
N ALA A 425 -15.31 -14.50 -15.03
CA ALA A 425 -14.28 -13.76 -14.29
C ALA A 425 -13.20 -14.66 -13.67
N LEU A 426 -13.49 -15.95 -13.42
CA LEU A 426 -12.48 -16.92 -12.95
C LEU A 426 -11.37 -17.17 -14.00
N ALA A 427 -11.60 -16.90 -15.27
CA ALA A 427 -10.53 -16.96 -16.27
C ALA A 427 -9.42 -15.94 -15.96
N PHE A 428 -9.78 -14.77 -15.43
CA PHE A 428 -8.82 -13.75 -15.00
C PHE A 428 -8.05 -14.15 -13.75
N LEU A 429 -8.65 -14.97 -12.88
CA LEU A 429 -7.94 -15.56 -11.75
C LEU A 429 -6.79 -16.46 -12.19
N LEU A 430 -6.94 -17.19 -13.32
CA LEU A 430 -5.85 -18.01 -13.87
C LEU A 430 -4.63 -17.16 -14.25
N VAL A 431 -4.85 -15.94 -14.76
CA VAL A 431 -3.77 -14.99 -15.04
C VAL A 431 -3.05 -14.58 -13.76
N ILE A 432 -3.79 -14.27 -12.70
CA ILE A 432 -3.25 -13.93 -11.38
C ILE A 432 -2.40 -15.08 -10.83
N ILE A 433 -2.91 -16.32 -10.88
CA ILE A 433 -2.20 -17.52 -10.43
C ILE A 433 -0.93 -17.75 -11.24
N PHE A 434 -0.98 -17.55 -12.56
CA PHE A 434 0.19 -17.68 -13.42
C PHE A 434 1.28 -16.66 -13.05
N ILE A 435 0.92 -15.39 -12.91
CA ILE A 435 1.87 -14.33 -12.53
C ILE A 435 2.41 -14.56 -11.11
N ASP A 436 1.57 -14.94 -10.15
CA ASP A 436 1.99 -15.30 -8.79
C ASP A 436 3.06 -16.40 -8.80
N ASN A 437 2.88 -17.45 -9.60
CA ASN A 437 3.87 -18.52 -9.71
C ASN A 437 5.20 -18.09 -10.33
N LEU A 438 5.24 -17.04 -11.15
CA LEU A 438 6.48 -16.51 -11.72
C LEU A 438 7.32 -15.73 -10.69
N TYR A 439 6.66 -14.98 -9.80
CA TYR A 439 7.34 -14.13 -8.82
C TYR A 439 7.52 -14.79 -7.45
N LYS A 440 6.71 -15.79 -7.12
CA LYS A 440 6.83 -16.53 -5.87
C LYS A 440 8.21 -17.20 -5.80
N PRO A 441 8.95 -17.06 -4.68
CA PRO A 441 10.26 -17.67 -4.55
C PRO A 441 10.17 -19.18 -4.65
N LYS A 442 11.28 -19.80 -5.07
CA LYS A 442 11.39 -21.26 -5.11
C LYS A 442 11.05 -21.86 -3.75
N ARG A 443 10.33 -22.98 -3.78
CA ARG A 443 10.00 -23.76 -2.58
C ARG A 443 11.28 -24.08 -1.80
N PRO A 444 11.34 -23.79 -0.48
CA PRO A 444 12.47 -24.18 0.36
C PRO A 444 12.65 -25.70 0.40
N GLU A 445 13.90 -26.17 0.54
CA GLU A 445 14.24 -27.60 0.46
C GLU A 445 13.47 -28.46 1.50
N GLY A 446 13.19 -27.92 2.69
CA GLY A 446 12.42 -28.58 3.75
C GLY A 446 10.89 -28.43 3.68
N TYR A 447 10.34 -27.67 2.73
CA TYR A 447 8.90 -27.44 2.65
C TYR A 447 8.18 -28.63 1.98
N PRO A 448 7.13 -29.22 2.59
CA PRO A 448 6.50 -30.44 2.06
C PRO A 448 5.97 -30.28 0.63
N LEU A 449 6.38 -31.17 -0.28
CA LEU A 449 6.02 -31.10 -1.70
C LEU A 449 4.50 -31.13 -1.92
N TRP A 450 3.78 -31.95 -1.15
CA TRP A 450 2.31 -32.04 -1.25
C TRP A 450 1.63 -30.70 -0.93
N ARG A 451 2.14 -29.92 0.04
CA ARG A 451 1.59 -28.58 0.35
C ARG A 451 1.83 -27.60 -0.80
N ALA A 452 2.99 -27.69 -1.44
CA ALA A 452 3.31 -26.85 -2.59
C ALA A 452 2.41 -27.17 -3.79
N ILE A 453 2.12 -28.45 -4.05
CA ILE A 453 1.19 -28.88 -5.10
C ILE A 453 -0.24 -28.39 -4.81
N LEU A 454 -0.64 -28.33 -3.54
CA LEU A 454 -1.95 -27.82 -3.15
C LEU A 454 -2.06 -26.29 -3.19
N THR A 455 -0.96 -25.55 -3.29
CA THR A 455 -0.98 -24.07 -3.22
C THR A 455 -1.92 -23.42 -4.25
N PRO A 456 -1.97 -23.86 -5.53
CA PRO A 456 -2.97 -23.34 -6.48
C PRO A 456 -4.42 -23.68 -6.13
N LEU A 457 -4.68 -24.69 -5.30
CA LEU A 457 -6.02 -25.04 -4.84
C LEU A 457 -6.46 -24.22 -3.62
N GLU A 458 -5.53 -23.53 -2.95
CA GLU A 458 -5.85 -22.69 -1.79
C GLU A 458 -6.78 -21.52 -2.14
N PHE A 459 -6.85 -21.13 -3.42
CA PHE A 459 -7.78 -20.08 -3.88
C PHE A 459 -9.26 -20.44 -3.68
N VAL A 460 -9.61 -21.71 -3.44
CA VAL A 460 -10.96 -22.10 -2.97
C VAL A 460 -11.30 -21.43 -1.63
N LEU A 461 -10.30 -21.07 -0.82
CA LEU A 461 -10.47 -20.34 0.42
C LEU A 461 -10.75 -18.84 0.22
N MET A 462 -10.68 -18.31 -1.00
CA MET A 462 -10.82 -16.87 -1.28
C MET A 462 -12.10 -16.26 -0.70
N PRO A 463 -13.30 -16.89 -0.77
CA PRO A 463 -14.49 -16.32 -0.13
C PRO A 463 -14.33 -16.19 1.39
N ILE A 464 -13.72 -17.18 2.05
CA ILE A 464 -13.53 -17.16 3.51
C ILE A 464 -12.42 -16.18 3.89
N ALA A 465 -11.27 -16.25 3.21
CA ALA A 465 -10.14 -15.36 3.44
C ALA A 465 -10.49 -13.90 3.14
N GLY A 466 -11.21 -13.63 2.05
CA GLY A 466 -11.68 -12.30 1.68
C GLY A 466 -12.67 -11.71 2.68
N PHE A 467 -13.47 -12.54 3.35
CA PHE A 467 -14.33 -12.07 4.43
C PHE A 467 -13.52 -11.62 5.64
N PHE A 468 -12.71 -12.52 6.21
CA PHE A 468 -12.00 -12.28 7.47
C PHE A 468 -10.78 -11.37 7.33
N PHE A 469 -10.12 -11.38 6.18
CA PHE A 469 -8.87 -10.65 5.91
C PHE A 469 -9.02 -9.67 4.75
N SER A 470 -10.23 -9.15 4.49
CA SER A 470 -10.41 -7.96 3.64
C SER A 470 -11.67 -7.19 4.04
N ALA A 471 -12.85 -7.80 3.92
CA ALA A 471 -14.13 -7.14 4.12
C ALA A 471 -14.39 -6.74 5.58
N LEU A 472 -14.18 -7.66 6.53
CA LEU A 472 -14.37 -7.38 7.96
C LEU A 472 -13.42 -6.33 8.53
N PRO A 473 -12.09 -6.42 8.36
CA PRO A 473 -11.18 -5.42 8.92
C PRO A 473 -11.40 -4.02 8.31
N SER A 474 -11.78 -3.93 7.03
CA SER A 474 -12.13 -2.64 6.41
C SER A 474 -13.46 -2.10 6.93
N LEU A 475 -14.48 -2.94 7.10
CA LEU A 475 -15.76 -2.53 7.69
C LEU A 475 -15.61 -2.10 9.16
N ASP A 476 -14.71 -2.75 9.92
CA ASP A 476 -14.35 -2.37 11.28
C ASP A 476 -13.73 -0.95 11.31
N ALA A 477 -12.75 -0.68 10.44
CA ALA A 477 -12.15 0.65 10.29
C ALA A 477 -13.21 1.73 9.93
N HIS A 478 -14.06 1.47 8.93
CA HIS A 478 -15.11 2.39 8.52
C HIS A 478 -16.12 2.67 9.65
N THR A 479 -16.55 1.62 10.36
CA THR A 479 -17.51 1.73 11.45
C THR A 479 -16.92 2.50 12.63
N ARG A 480 -15.65 2.26 12.96
CA ARG A 480 -14.94 2.99 14.00
C ARG A 480 -14.86 4.48 13.72
N LEU A 481 -14.46 4.88 12.52
CA LEU A 481 -14.41 6.28 12.12
C LEU A 481 -15.81 6.92 12.17
N MET A 482 -16.82 6.22 11.65
CA MET A 482 -18.23 6.63 11.70
C MET A 482 -18.79 6.78 13.12
N LEU A 483 -18.23 6.07 14.11
CA LEU A 483 -18.61 6.19 15.53
C LEU A 483 -17.67 7.09 16.36
N GLY A 484 -16.62 7.65 15.76
CA GLY A 484 -15.64 8.51 16.45
C GLY A 484 -14.69 7.72 17.36
N LYS A 485 -14.52 6.42 17.12
CA LYS A 485 -13.64 5.52 17.87
C LYS A 485 -12.31 5.36 17.15
N TYR A 486 -11.44 6.37 17.25
CA TYR A 486 -10.15 6.40 16.57
C TYR A 486 -9.26 5.20 16.92
N LEU A 487 -8.47 4.74 15.94
CA LEU A 487 -7.51 3.66 16.15
C LEU A 487 -6.27 4.16 16.90
N GLU A 488 -5.71 3.29 17.73
CA GLU A 488 -4.35 3.41 18.25
C GLU A 488 -3.41 2.59 17.35
N TYR A 489 -2.22 3.12 17.05
CA TYR A 489 -1.24 2.42 16.23
C TYR A 489 -0.73 1.14 16.92
N LYS A 490 -0.68 0.05 16.15
CA LYS A 490 -0.11 -1.24 16.57
C LYS A 490 0.86 -1.73 15.50
N VAL A 491 2.08 -2.06 15.89
CA VAL A 491 3.10 -2.59 14.98
C VAL A 491 2.72 -4.01 14.55
N THR A 492 2.86 -4.30 13.25
CA THR A 492 2.70 -5.67 12.74
C THR A 492 3.90 -6.48 13.20
N GLU A 493 3.65 -7.54 13.94
CA GLU A 493 4.70 -8.45 14.40
C GLU A 493 5.37 -9.11 13.17
N LYS A 494 6.70 -9.21 13.22
CA LYS A 494 7.51 -9.94 12.24
C LYS A 494 8.39 -10.89 13.05
N VAL A 495 8.29 -12.18 12.75
CA VAL A 495 8.97 -13.27 13.46
C VAL A 495 9.94 -13.96 12.55
#